data_AF-A0A972S336-F1
#
_entry.id   AF-A0A972S336-F1
#
_cell.length_a   1.000
_cell.length_b   1.000
_cell.length_c   1.000
_cell.angle_alpha   90.00
_cell.angle_beta   90.00
_cell.angle_gamma   90.00
#
_symmetry.space_group_name_H-M   'P 1'
#
loop_
_entity.id
_entity.type
_entity.pdbx_description
1 polymer ?
#
loop_
_entity_poly.entity_id
_entity_poly.type
_entity_poly.pdbx_seq_one_letter_code
_entity_poly.pdbx_strand_id
1 'polypeptide(L)'
;MNENSFLRVYAFLKGASWAFVSIGALLVFKFFISFDLILAVFTSFVFVFFALFLLFVLDGIYLRYEQLKEVKKQTKLLEEISSQSQQNPEINQF
;
A
#
# COMPACT_ATOMS: atom_id res chain seq x y z
N MET A 1 4.12 17.24 -0.68
CA MET A 1 2.88 16.43 -0.62
C MET A 1 2.45 16.35 0.84
N ASN A 2 1.22 16.74 1.20
CA ASN A 2 0.73 16.66 2.58
C ASN A 2 0.42 15.18 2.91
N GLU A 3 0.74 14.70 4.10
CA GLU A 3 0.44 13.33 4.55
C GLU A 3 -1.04 12.96 4.34
N ASN A 4 -1.92 13.91 4.65
CA ASN A 4 -3.37 13.77 4.47
C ASN A 4 -3.77 13.62 3.00
N SER A 5 -3.01 14.21 2.08
CA SER A 5 -3.25 14.07 0.64
C SER A 5 -2.81 12.70 0.11
N PHE A 6 -1.70 12.15 0.62
CA PHE A 6 -1.25 10.80 0.26
C PHE A 6 -2.25 9.74 0.74
N LEU A 7 -2.67 9.81 2.01
CA LEU A 7 -3.65 8.89 2.60
C LEU A 7 -4.98 8.91 1.83
N ARG A 8 -5.45 10.10 1.44
CA ARG A 8 -6.68 10.25 0.65
C ARG A 8 -6.56 9.62 -0.73
N VAL A 9 -5.43 9.84 -1.42
CA VAL A 9 -5.18 9.23 -2.74
C VAL A 9 -5.08 7.72 -2.62
N TYR A 10 -4.35 7.19 -1.63
CA TYR A 10 -4.25 5.75 -1.40
C TYR A 10 -5.61 5.11 -1.10
N ALA A 11 -6.42 5.72 -0.22
CA ALA A 11 -7.76 5.22 0.08
C ALA A 11 -8.68 5.21 -1.15
N PHE A 12 -8.64 6.29 -1.94
CA PHE A 12 -9.38 6.36 -3.21
C PHE A 12 -8.90 5.28 -4.19
N LEU A 13 -7.59 5.14 -4.36
CA LEU A 13 -7.01 4.20 -5.31
C LEU A 13 -7.25 2.75 -4.89
N LYS A 14 -7.25 2.45 -3.58
CA LYS A 14 -7.61 1.14 -3.04
C LYS A 14 -9.07 0.79 -3.30
N GLY A 15 -9.98 1.74 -3.08
CA GLY A 15 -11.40 1.59 -3.43
C GLY A 15 -11.61 1.38 -4.93
N ALA A 16 -10.97 2.21 -5.76
CA ALA A 16 -11.01 2.08 -7.21
C ALA A 16 -10.43 0.74 -7.69
N SER A 17 -9.38 0.24 -7.03
CA SER A 17 -8.77 -1.04 -7.39
C SER A 17 -9.69 -2.22 -7.08
N TRP A 18 -10.41 -2.21 -5.96
CA TRP A 18 -11.42 -3.23 -5.65
C TRP A 18 -12.59 -3.22 -6.65
N ALA A 19 -13.05 -2.03 -7.03
CA ALA A 19 -14.07 -1.89 -8.08
C ALA A 19 -13.53 -2.40 -9.42
N PHE A 20 -12.29 -2.07 -9.78
CA PHE A 20 -11.63 -2.51 -11.01
C PHE A 20 -11.50 -4.03 -11.08
N VAL A 21 -11.07 -4.69 -9.99
CA VAL A 21 -10.98 -6.16 -9.92
C VAL A 21 -12.38 -6.78 -10.15
N SER A 22 -13.39 -6.26 -9.46
CA SER A 22 -14.76 -6.81 -9.51
C SER A 22 -15.40 -6.64 -10.88
N ILE A 23 -15.36 -5.42 -11.42
CA ILE A 23 -15.93 -5.08 -12.71
C ILE A 23 -15.12 -5.71 -13.85
N GLY A 24 -13.80 -5.67 -13.75
CA GLY A 24 -12.89 -6.27 -14.73
C GLY A 24 -13.06 -7.78 -14.84
N ALA A 25 -13.22 -8.49 -13.72
CA ALA A 25 -13.44 -9.94 -13.75
C ALA A 25 -14.74 -10.31 -14.47
N LEU A 26 -15.82 -9.55 -14.24
CA LEU A 26 -17.09 -9.72 -14.93
C LEU A 26 -16.99 -9.38 -16.43
N LEU A 27 -16.26 -8.33 -16.79
CA LEU A 27 -16.02 -7.94 -18.18
C LEU A 27 -15.23 -9.00 -18.94
N VAL A 28 -14.12 -9.49 -18.36
CA VAL A 28 -13.32 -10.56 -18.93
C VAL A 28 -14.17 -11.82 -19.10
N PHE A 29 -14.90 -12.22 -18.06
CA PHE A 29 -15.78 -13.38 -18.13
C PHE A 29 -16.82 -13.24 -19.25
N LYS A 30 -17.52 -12.10 -19.32
CA LYS A 30 -18.54 -11.84 -20.33
C LYS A 30 -17.96 -11.75 -21.75
N PHE A 31 -16.72 -11.33 -21.91
CA PHE A 31 -16.05 -11.31 -23.21
C PHE A 31 -15.72 -12.73 -23.71
N PHE A 32 -15.24 -13.59 -22.81
CA PHE A 32 -14.80 -14.94 -23.16
C PHE A 32 -15.90 -16.00 -23.13
N ILE A 33 -17.05 -15.74 -22.50
CA ILE A 33 -18.18 -16.69 -22.43
C ILE A 33 -18.73 -17.07 -23.80
N SER A 34 -18.59 -16.19 -24.81
CA SER A 34 -19.03 -16.47 -26.18
C SER A 34 -18.14 -17.47 -26.92
N PHE A 35 -16.93 -17.76 -26.41
CA PHE A 35 -16.02 -18.73 -27.01
C PHE A 35 -16.21 -20.10 -26.36
N ASP A 36 -15.94 -20.21 -25.06
CA ASP A 36 -16.13 -21.44 -24.29
C ASP A 36 -16.15 -21.14 -22.79
N LEU A 37 -16.94 -21.91 -22.03
CA LEU A 37 -17.11 -21.70 -20.59
C LEU A 37 -15.81 -21.95 -19.81
N ILE A 38 -15.04 -22.98 -20.16
CA ILE A 38 -13.81 -23.35 -19.45
C ILE A 38 -12.78 -22.23 -19.65
N LEU A 39 -12.65 -21.76 -20.89
CA LEU A 39 -11.74 -20.67 -21.23
C LEU A 39 -12.15 -19.36 -20.53
N ALA A 40 -13.44 -19.05 -20.44
CA ALA A 40 -13.93 -17.87 -19.75
C ALA A 40 -13.61 -17.86 -18.25
N VAL A 41 -13.79 -19.00 -17.57
CA VAL A 41 -13.44 -19.14 -16.15
C VAL A 41 -11.93 -19.04 -15.95
N PHE A 42 -11.14 -19.74 -16.77
CA PHE A 42 -9.68 -19.74 -16.64
C PHE A 42 -9.09 -18.34 -16.87
N THR A 43 -9.50 -17.64 -17.93
CA THR A 43 -9.03 -16.29 -18.23
C THR A 43 -9.45 -15.27 -17.17
N SER A 44 -10.69 -15.35 -16.66
CA SER A 44 -11.14 -14.52 -15.55
C SER A 44 -10.33 -14.76 -14.27
N PHE A 45 -10.01 -16.02 -13.96
CA PHE A 45 -9.15 -16.37 -12.83
C PHE A 45 -7.73 -15.78 -12.98
N VAL A 46 -7.11 -15.93 -14.15
CA VAL A 46 -5.79 -15.34 -14.45
C VAL A 46 -5.84 -13.81 -14.32
N PHE A 47 -6.90 -13.17 -14.81
CA PHE A 47 -7.10 -11.72 -14.66
C PHE A 47 -7.14 -11.31 -13.18
N VAL A 48 -7.94 -11.99 -12.35
CA VAL A 48 -8.05 -11.70 -10.91
C VAL A 48 -6.69 -11.91 -10.23
N PHE A 49 -5.97 -12.97 -10.56
CA PHE A 49 -4.64 -13.24 -10.01
C PHE A 49 -3.66 -12.09 -10.31
N PHE A 50 -3.59 -11.64 -11.57
CA PHE A 50 -2.76 -10.48 -11.94
C PHE A 50 -3.22 -9.18 -11.26
N ALA A 51 -4.52 -8.94 -11.19
CA ALA A 51 -5.06 -7.73 -10.58
C ALA A 51 -4.77 -7.69 -9.07
N LEU A 52 -4.85 -8.83 -8.37
CA LEU A 52 -4.44 -8.96 -6.97
C LEU A 52 -2.95 -8.73 -6.78
N PHE A 53 -2.11 -9.22 -7.70
CA PHE A 53 -0.68 -8.94 -7.67
C PHE A 53 -0.40 -7.42 -7.74
N LEU A 54 -1.09 -6.69 -8.63
CA LEU A 54 -1.00 -5.23 -8.67
C LEU A 54 -1.48 -4.57 -7.37
N LEU A 55 -2.56 -5.10 -6.76
CA LEU A 55 -3.07 -4.62 -5.48
C LEU A 55 -2.00 -4.75 -4.37
N PHE A 56 -1.29 -5.89 -4.37
CA PHE A 56 -0.22 -6.14 -3.41
C PHE A 56 0.95 -5.17 -3.58
N VAL A 57 1.32 -4.83 -4.83
CA VAL A 57 2.32 -3.80 -5.09
C VAL A 57 1.88 -2.44 -4.54
N LEU A 58 0.61 -2.07 -4.73
CA LEU A 58 0.06 -0.82 -4.20
C LEU A 58 0.12 -0.78 -2.66
N ASP A 59 -0.28 -1.86 -2.00
CA ASP A 59 -0.18 -2.00 -0.55
C ASP A 59 1.29 -1.95 -0.07
N GLY A 60 2.22 -2.54 -0.83
CA GLY A 60 3.67 -2.47 -0.55
C GLY A 60 4.25 -1.06 -0.64
N ILE A 61 3.76 -0.22 -1.56
CA ILE A 61 4.14 1.20 -1.64
C ILE A 61 3.67 1.96 -0.40
N TYR A 62 2.43 1.70 0.03
CA TYR A 62 1.86 2.31 1.23
C TYR A 62 2.66 1.93 2.50
N LEU A 63 3.00 0.64 2.65
CA LEU A 63 3.76 0.16 3.80
C LEU A 63 5.15 0.83 3.89
N ARG A 64 5.84 0.98 2.76
CA ARG A 64 7.14 1.68 2.73
C ARG A 64 7.01 3.15 3.12
N TYR A 65 5.94 3.82 2.70
CA TYR A 65 5.68 5.20 3.10
C TYR A 65 5.50 5.32 4.62
N GLU A 66 4.75 4.40 5.22
CA GLU A 66 4.50 4.37 6.66
C GLU A 66 5.79 4.10 7.45
N GLN A 67 6.62 3.14 7.01
CA GLN A 67 7.94 2.88 7.59
C GLN A 67 8.85 4.12 7.55
N LEU A 68 8.92 4.82 6.42
CA LEU A 68 9.74 6.04 6.31
C LEU A 68 9.28 7.12 7.28
N LYS A 69 7.96 7.25 7.49
CA LYS A 69 7.39 8.19 8.44
C LYS A 69 7.75 7.82 9.89
N GLU A 70 7.67 6.54 10.24
CA GLU A 70 8.06 6.06 11.56
C GLU A 70 9.56 6.24 11.83
N VAL A 71 10.42 5.87 10.87
CA VAL A 71 11.87 6.07 10.98
C VAL A 71 12.20 7.55 11.19
N LYS A 72 11.57 8.45 10.43
CA LYS A 72 11.80 9.89 10.60
C LYS A 72 11.37 10.40 11.98
N LYS A 73 10.28 9.88 12.54
CA LYS A 73 9.85 10.19 13.91
C LYS A 73 10.88 9.69 14.93
N GLN A 74 11.36 8.45 14.77
CA GLN A 74 12.37 7.86 15.64
C GLN A 74 13.69 8.65 15.60
N THR A 75 14.15 9.07 14.42
CA THR A 75 15.36 9.90 14.29
C THR A 75 15.21 11.24 15.02
N LYS A 76 14.05 11.90 14.91
CA LYS A 76 13.80 13.18 15.60
C LYS A 76 13.81 13.00 17.13
N LEU A 77 13.21 11.92 17.63
CA LEU A 77 13.23 11.60 19.06
C LEU A 77 14.66 11.31 19.54
N LEU A 78 15.44 10.59 18.74
CA LEU A 78 16.84 10.29 19.07
C LEU A 78 17.69 11.57 19.13
N GLU A 79 17.47 12.49 18.20
CA GLU A 79 18.13 13.79 18.15
C GLU A 79 17.77 14.65 19.37
N GLU A 80 16.49 14.70 19.75
CA GLU A 80 16.03 15.37 20.97
C GLU A 80 16.69 14.79 22.23
N ILE A 81 16.72 13.45 22.37
CA ILE A 81 17.38 12.79 23.50
C ILE A 81 18.87 13.12 23.53
N SER A 82 19.57 13.04 22.39
CA SER A 82 21.00 13.35 22.30
C SER A 82 21.31 14.79 22.71
N SER A 83 20.47 15.75 22.29
CA SER A 83 20.63 17.16 22.63
C SER A 83 20.40 17.43 24.13
N GLN A 84 19.46 16.71 24.75
CA GLN A 84 19.19 16.79 26.19
C GLN A 84 20.31 16.15 27.02
N SER A 85 20.85 15.01 26.60
CA SER A 85 22.02 14.35 27.23
C SER A 85 23.30 15.19 27.14
N GLN A 86 23.44 16.05 26.12
CA GLN A 86 24.54 17.00 26.01
C GLN A 86 24.35 18.27 26.85
N GLN A 87 23.11 18.66 27.19
CA GLN A 87 22.82 19.79 28.09
C GLN A 87 22.81 19.41 29.58
N ASN A 88 22.59 18.14 29.93
CA ASN A 88 22.61 17.65 31.31
C ASN A 88 23.61 16.49 31.50
N PRO A 89 24.84 16.77 31.98
CA PRO A 89 25.90 15.76 32.07
C PRO A 89 25.67 14.67 33.14
N GLU A 90 24.68 14.80 34.04
CA GLU A 90 24.43 13.82 35.10
C GLU A 90 23.67 12.56 34.61
N ILE A 91 23.07 12.59 33.41
CA ILE A 91 22.35 11.41 32.86
C ILE A 91 23.31 10.35 32.29
N ASN A 92 24.58 10.71 32.01
CA ASN A 92 25.58 9.78 31.44
C ASN A 92 26.29 8.90 32.48
N GLN A 93 25.82 8.86 33.74
CA GLN A 93 26.47 8.11 34.83
C GLN A 93 25.78 6.79 35.21
N PHE A 94 24.79 6.34 34.43
CA PHE A 94 24.15 5.02 34.59
C PHE A 94 24.10 4.25 33.28
#